data_AF-A0A432UQN6-F1
#
_entry.id   AF-A0A432UQN6-F1
#
_cell.length_a   1.000
_cell.length_b   1.000
_cell.length_c   1.000
_cell.angle_alpha   90.00
_cell.angle_beta   90.00
_cell.angle_gamma   90.00
#
_symmetry.space_group_name_H-M   'P 1'
#
loop_
_entity.id
_entity.type
_entity.pdbx_description
1 polymer ?
#
loop_
_entity_poly.entity_id
_entity_poly.type
_entity_poly.pdbx_seq_one_letter_code
_entity_poly.pdbx_strand_id
1 'polypeptide(L)'
;MKQIFLGVALLSSTIVAVADTLPFELGIKGGDIDVHKSLELSDVGEGKTQVNFDFNDKTGKKYNFDLKYKKLPDNRSYPTNLDITLKDADGNKLGYLFFANNSVQFLKKMGVFGLIVDIDGKPVDISFTFDKETKGRLNVDDLGEERFVQDTLVPKHKFQMIRPVVLPMVEPGTRSVTYNLDDHPYSVNYTLQNIDNGLVQFQYNLYQKMNGDDHLLERIYFNANSLETLREAMYAGKYFHKEDGTFKLVFYPAMGQTEPQK
;
A
#
# COMPACT_ATOMS: atom_id res chain seq x y z
N MET A 1 -19.13 68.51 6.69
CA MET A 1 -19.65 67.34 5.97
C MET A 1 -19.19 66.08 6.69
N LYS A 2 -20.14 65.31 7.25
CA LYS A 2 -19.89 64.07 8.00
C LYS A 2 -19.68 62.94 6.99
N GLN A 3 -18.51 62.31 6.96
CA GLN A 3 -18.32 61.03 6.28
C GLN A 3 -18.72 59.91 7.24
N ILE A 4 -19.72 59.14 6.83
CA ILE A 4 -20.16 57.91 7.49
C ILE A 4 -19.27 56.80 6.94
N PHE A 5 -18.38 56.26 7.77
CA PHE A 5 -17.68 55.02 7.47
C PHE A 5 -18.63 53.86 7.73
N LEU A 6 -19.15 53.25 6.66
CA LEU A 6 -19.91 52.02 6.72
C LEU A 6 -18.90 50.86 6.82
N GLY A 7 -18.69 50.35 8.04
CA GLY A 7 -17.85 49.19 8.28
C GLY A 7 -18.48 47.93 7.70
N VAL A 8 -17.89 47.38 6.63
CA VAL A 8 -18.19 46.03 6.14
C VAL A 8 -17.50 45.05 7.09
N ALA A 9 -18.27 44.41 7.96
CA ALA A 9 -17.80 43.25 8.69
C ALA A 9 -17.67 42.07 7.71
N LEU A 10 -16.45 41.78 7.27
CA LEU A 10 -16.15 40.50 6.65
C LEU A 10 -16.30 39.40 7.71
N LEU A 11 -17.46 38.74 7.70
CA LEU A 11 -17.63 37.44 8.34
C LEU A 11 -16.71 36.46 7.60
N SER A 12 -15.51 36.28 8.14
CA SER A 12 -14.66 35.16 7.81
C SER A 12 -15.35 33.91 8.35
N SER A 13 -16.16 33.25 7.51
CA SER A 13 -16.55 31.87 7.75
C SER A 13 -15.28 31.04 7.68
N THR A 14 -14.64 30.84 8.83
CA THR A 14 -13.72 29.74 9.02
C THR A 14 -14.51 28.47 8.74
N ILE A 15 -14.36 27.94 7.52
CA ILE A 15 -14.67 26.56 7.24
C ILE A 15 -13.70 25.79 8.13
N VAL A 16 -14.15 25.41 9.33
CA VAL A 16 -13.49 24.38 10.11
C VAL A 16 -13.57 23.16 9.21
N ALA A 17 -12.46 22.85 8.53
CA ALA A 17 -12.30 21.57 7.88
C ALA A 17 -12.54 20.54 8.98
N VAL A 18 -13.70 19.90 8.93
CA VAL A 18 -14.02 18.81 9.83
C VAL A 18 -12.95 17.78 9.52
N ALA A 19 -11.98 17.63 10.42
CA ALA A 19 -10.96 16.60 10.29
C ALA A 19 -11.72 15.30 10.02
N ASP A 20 -11.50 14.69 8.85
CA ASP A 20 -12.26 13.54 8.41
C ASP A 20 -12.15 12.45 9.50
N THR A 21 -13.23 12.19 10.23
CA THR A 21 -13.29 11.19 11.31
C THR A 21 -13.65 9.81 10.78
N LEU A 22 -13.22 9.46 9.56
CA LEU A 22 -13.59 8.16 8.98
C LEU A 22 -12.87 7.06 9.77
N PRO A 23 -13.60 6.15 10.45
CA PRO A 23 -12.99 5.03 11.12
C PRO A 23 -12.45 4.02 10.10
N PHE A 24 -11.38 3.33 10.46
CA PHE A 24 -10.84 2.19 9.73
C PHE A 24 -10.24 1.18 10.70
N GLU A 25 -10.19 -0.08 10.28
CA GLU A 25 -9.64 -1.17 11.07
C GLU A 25 -8.20 -1.47 10.65
N LEU A 26 -7.29 -1.52 11.62
CA LEU A 26 -5.95 -2.08 11.51
C LEU A 26 -5.95 -3.50 12.07
N GLY A 27 -5.62 -4.48 11.24
CA GLY A 27 -5.38 -5.86 11.65
C GLY A 27 -3.92 -6.24 11.44
N ILE A 28 -3.28 -6.83 12.45
CA ILE A 28 -1.98 -7.50 12.31
C ILE A 28 -2.18 -8.95 12.72
N LYS A 29 -2.12 -9.88 11.76
CA LYS A 29 -2.50 -11.28 12.00
C LYS A 29 -1.60 -12.25 11.25
N GLY A 30 -1.17 -13.31 11.93
CA GLY A 30 -0.39 -14.38 11.32
C GLY A 30 0.57 -15.01 12.32
N GLY A 31 0.85 -16.30 12.14
CA GLY A 31 1.58 -17.09 13.12
C GLY A 31 0.93 -17.01 14.50
N ASP A 32 1.66 -16.46 15.46
CA ASP A 32 1.23 -16.30 16.86
C ASP A 32 0.74 -14.88 17.18
N ILE A 33 0.63 -14.00 16.18
CA ILE A 33 0.18 -12.60 16.30
C ILE A 33 -1.31 -12.49 15.93
N ASP A 34 -2.06 -11.77 16.76
CA ASP A 34 -3.46 -11.44 16.56
C ASP A 34 -3.78 -10.09 17.21
N VAL A 35 -3.68 -9.00 16.44
CA VAL A 35 -3.89 -7.63 16.90
C VAL A 35 -4.96 -6.97 16.05
N HIS A 36 -5.92 -6.35 16.72
CA HIS A 36 -6.98 -5.57 16.09
C HIS A 36 -7.09 -4.21 16.76
N LYS A 37 -7.15 -3.15 15.96
CA LYS A 37 -7.38 -1.77 16.41
C LYS A 37 -8.33 -1.05 15.47
N SER A 38 -9.33 -0.41 16.06
CA SER A 38 -10.13 0.61 15.38
C SER A 38 -9.41 1.95 15.50
N LEU A 39 -9.21 2.65 14.38
CA LEU A 39 -8.50 3.92 14.26
C LEU A 39 -9.37 4.89 13.43
N GLU A 40 -9.04 6.18 13.43
CA GLU A 40 -9.69 7.17 12.56
C GLU A 40 -8.70 7.84 11.61
N LEU A 41 -9.17 8.36 10.47
CA LEU A 41 -8.34 9.21 9.60
C LEU A 41 -7.83 10.47 10.32
N SER A 42 -8.49 10.91 11.40
CA SER A 42 -8.00 11.96 12.28
C SER A 42 -6.72 11.55 13.06
N ASP A 43 -6.52 10.25 13.30
CA ASP A 43 -5.31 9.67 13.89
C ASP A 43 -4.15 9.53 12.88
N VAL A 44 -4.45 9.60 11.58
CA VAL A 44 -3.49 9.53 10.47
C VAL A 44 -3.85 10.55 9.39
N GLY A 45 -3.37 11.79 9.54
CA GLY A 45 -3.70 12.86 8.60
C GLY A 45 -3.34 14.26 9.08
N GLU A 46 -4.23 15.21 8.80
CA GLU A 46 -4.09 16.64 9.12
C GLU A 46 -4.23 16.96 10.63
N GLY A 47 -4.60 15.96 11.45
CA GLY A 47 -4.64 16.02 12.91
C GLY A 47 -3.38 15.43 13.54
N LYS A 48 -3.43 14.14 13.91
CA LYS A 48 -2.23 13.39 14.30
C LYS A 48 -1.58 12.79 13.06
N THR A 49 -0.26 12.82 13.03
CA THR A 49 0.53 12.32 11.90
C THR A 49 1.22 10.98 12.20
N GLN A 50 1.00 10.40 13.38
CA GLN A 50 1.66 9.17 13.77
C GLN A 50 0.81 8.33 14.72
N VAL A 51 0.72 7.03 14.42
CA VAL A 51 0.23 5.98 15.30
C VAL A 51 1.42 5.05 15.60
N ASN A 52 1.74 4.88 16.88
CA ASN A 52 2.80 3.98 17.32
C ASN A 52 2.35 3.19 18.54
N PHE A 53 2.55 1.87 18.52
CA PHE A 53 2.26 1.03 19.68
C PHE A 53 3.11 -0.24 19.68
N ASP A 54 3.39 -0.72 20.89
CA ASP A 54 3.97 -2.02 21.13
C ASP A 54 2.88 -3.09 21.27
N PHE A 55 3.20 -4.31 20.87
CA PHE A 55 2.35 -5.48 21.11
C PHE A 55 3.21 -6.74 21.26
N ASN A 56 2.61 -7.81 21.79
CA ASN A 56 3.26 -9.11 21.93
C ASN A 56 2.50 -10.15 21.13
N ASP A 57 3.20 -11.17 20.63
CA ASP A 57 2.56 -12.39 20.15
C ASP A 57 2.09 -13.27 21.33
N LYS A 58 1.45 -14.41 21.03
CA LYS A 58 1.00 -15.39 22.03
C LYS A 58 2.15 -16.05 22.81
N THR A 59 3.39 -15.97 22.32
CA THR A 59 4.59 -16.51 22.99
C THR A 59 5.26 -15.49 23.91
N GLY A 60 4.83 -14.23 23.87
CA GLY A 60 5.40 -13.10 24.62
C GLY A 60 6.51 -12.36 23.88
N LYS A 61 6.80 -12.70 22.62
CA LYS A 61 7.75 -11.96 21.78
C LYS A 61 7.18 -10.59 21.45
N LYS A 62 8.00 -9.55 21.66
CA LYS A 62 7.62 -8.14 21.54
C LYS A 62 7.87 -7.60 20.12
N TYR A 63 6.95 -6.76 19.67
CA TYR A 63 6.98 -6.05 18.40
C TYR A 63 6.55 -4.59 18.57
N ASN A 64 6.91 -3.75 17.60
CA ASN A 64 6.45 -2.36 17.50
C ASN A 64 5.83 -2.12 16.12
N PHE A 65 4.67 -1.48 16.10
CA PHE A 65 4.04 -0.97 14.90
C PHE A 65 4.14 0.55 14.85
N ASP A 66 4.53 1.08 13.70
CA ASP A 66 4.68 2.52 13.43
C ASP A 66 4.00 2.87 12.10
N LEU A 67 3.02 3.77 12.14
CA LEU A 67 2.33 4.31 10.99
C LEU A 67 2.48 5.83 11.02
N LYS A 68 3.00 6.41 9.95
CA LYS A 68 3.22 7.86 9.83
C LYS A 68 2.55 8.41 8.58
N TYR A 69 1.77 9.46 8.75
CA TYR A 69 1.27 10.28 7.66
C TYR A 69 2.21 11.46 7.42
N LYS A 70 2.56 11.70 6.16
CA LYS A 70 3.45 12.78 5.79
C LYS A 70 2.87 13.56 4.61
N LYS A 71 2.78 14.88 4.79
CA LYS A 71 2.59 15.82 3.68
C LYS A 71 3.92 16.10 3.00
N LEU A 72 3.95 15.96 1.70
CA LEU A 72 5.09 16.21 0.84
C LEU A 72 4.99 17.61 0.21
N PRO A 73 6.09 18.16 -0.32
CA PRO A 73 6.05 19.45 -1.00
C PRO A 73 5.06 19.45 -2.18
N ASP A 74 4.40 20.59 -2.43
CA ASP A 74 3.32 20.73 -3.42
C ASP A 74 3.76 20.47 -4.88
N ASN A 75 5.07 20.39 -5.14
CA ASN A 75 5.62 20.08 -6.46
C ASN A 75 5.76 18.57 -6.76
N ARG A 76 5.26 17.70 -5.87
CA ARG A 76 5.28 16.24 -6.03
C ARG A 76 3.98 15.77 -6.66
N SER A 77 4.08 14.80 -7.57
CA SER A 77 2.89 14.18 -8.20
C SER A 77 1.96 13.51 -7.18
N TYR A 78 2.53 13.05 -6.06
CA TYR A 78 1.79 12.57 -4.89
C TYR A 78 2.11 13.49 -3.71
N PRO A 79 1.15 14.30 -3.24
CA PRO A 79 1.38 15.32 -2.22
C PRO A 79 1.40 14.74 -0.80
N THR A 80 1.03 13.46 -0.60
CA THR A 80 0.97 12.82 0.71
C THR A 80 1.43 11.37 0.64
N ASN A 81 1.86 10.81 1.78
CA ASN A 81 2.17 9.39 1.89
C ASN A 81 1.88 8.83 3.29
N LEU A 82 1.65 7.51 3.34
CA LEU A 82 1.69 6.71 4.56
C LEU A 82 2.99 5.90 4.58
N ASP A 83 3.71 5.98 5.69
CA ASP A 83 4.88 5.15 6.02
C ASP A 83 4.48 4.15 7.10
N ILE A 84 4.41 2.87 6.74
CA ILE A 84 4.03 1.78 7.63
C ILE A 84 5.27 0.94 7.90
N THR A 85 5.59 0.71 9.17
CA THR A 85 6.75 -0.08 9.58
C THR A 85 6.36 -1.04 10.70
N LEU A 86 6.72 -2.32 10.52
CA LEU A 86 6.72 -3.30 11.60
C LEU A 86 8.16 -3.55 12.05
N LYS A 87 8.38 -3.64 13.36
CA LYS A 87 9.71 -3.85 13.96
C LYS A 87 9.69 -4.94 15.03
N ASP A 88 10.85 -5.56 15.23
CA ASP A 88 11.10 -6.41 16.39
C ASP A 88 11.42 -5.59 17.66
N ALA A 89 11.70 -6.30 18.75
CA ALA A 89 12.03 -5.71 20.05
C ALA A 89 13.31 -4.84 20.04
N ASP A 90 14.25 -5.12 19.14
CA ASP A 90 15.51 -4.40 18.99
C ASP A 90 15.39 -3.18 18.05
N GLY A 91 14.20 -3.00 17.44
CA GLY A 91 13.92 -1.93 16.51
C GLY A 91 14.33 -2.23 15.07
N ASN A 92 14.74 -3.46 14.76
CA ASN A 92 15.00 -3.88 13.39
C ASN A 92 13.69 -3.93 12.62
N LYS A 93 13.71 -3.46 11.37
CA LYS A 93 12.54 -3.46 10.50
C LYS A 93 12.29 -4.87 9.98
N LEU A 94 11.09 -5.37 10.23
CA LEU A 94 10.60 -6.65 9.69
C LEU A 94 9.82 -6.42 8.40
N GLY A 95 9.17 -5.27 8.27
CA GLY A 95 8.41 -4.88 7.08
C GLY A 95 8.31 -3.38 6.95
N TYR A 96 8.26 -2.90 5.71
CA TYR A 96 8.01 -1.49 5.42
C TYR A 96 7.17 -1.33 4.16
N LEU A 97 6.09 -0.56 4.28
CA LEU A 97 5.28 -0.14 3.15
C LEU A 97 5.23 1.39 3.11
N PHE A 98 5.69 1.95 2.00
CA PHE A 98 5.38 3.31 1.58
C PHE A 98 4.16 3.27 0.68
N PHE A 99 3.11 3.98 1.04
CA PHE A 99 1.94 4.16 0.20
C PHE A 99 1.83 5.63 -0.20
N ALA A 100 2.06 5.91 -1.48
CA ALA A 100 1.84 7.22 -2.04
C ALA A 100 0.34 7.40 -2.29
N ASN A 101 -0.26 8.42 -1.68
CA ASN A 101 -1.67 8.73 -1.86
C ASN A 101 -1.85 10.15 -2.39
N ASN A 102 -2.82 10.33 -3.27
CA ASN A 102 -3.15 11.64 -3.84
C ASN A 102 -3.89 12.54 -2.83
N SER A 103 -4.51 11.94 -1.82
CA SER A 103 -5.07 12.61 -0.65
C SER A 103 -5.59 11.59 0.37
N VAL A 104 -5.97 12.06 1.55
CA VAL A 104 -6.75 11.29 2.53
C VAL A 104 -8.08 10.78 1.93
N GLN A 105 -8.68 11.49 0.95
CA GLN A 105 -9.89 11.02 0.27
C GLN A 105 -9.66 9.73 -0.53
N PHE A 106 -8.44 9.52 -1.04
CA PHE A 106 -8.12 8.28 -1.75
C PHE A 106 -8.16 7.07 -0.83
N LEU A 107 -7.77 7.22 0.45
CA LEU A 107 -7.87 6.16 1.45
C LEU A 107 -9.33 5.72 1.65
N LYS A 108 -10.29 6.65 1.58
CA LYS A 108 -11.73 6.32 1.66
C LYS A 108 -12.22 5.51 0.47
N LYS A 109 -11.64 5.73 -0.72
CA LYS A 109 -11.97 4.98 -1.94
C LYS A 109 -11.38 3.57 -1.91
N MET A 110 -10.27 3.37 -1.19
CA MET A 110 -9.66 2.05 -1.05
C MET A 110 -10.35 1.27 0.05
N GLY A 111 -11.05 0.18 -0.31
CA GLY A 111 -11.71 -0.66 0.68
C GLY A 111 -10.71 -1.34 1.62
N VAL A 112 -9.71 -2.02 1.05
CA VAL A 112 -8.67 -2.74 1.79
C VAL A 112 -7.31 -2.57 1.11
N PHE A 113 -6.26 -2.37 1.89
CA PHE A 113 -4.89 -2.55 1.46
C PHE A 113 -4.01 -3.09 2.59
N GLY A 114 -2.85 -3.65 2.24
CA GLY A 114 -1.96 -4.16 3.27
C GLY A 114 -0.60 -4.62 2.77
N LEU A 115 0.14 -5.15 3.74
CA LEU A 115 1.47 -5.71 3.59
C LEU A 115 1.51 -7.04 4.36
N ILE A 116 1.83 -8.14 3.69
CA ILE A 116 2.23 -9.38 4.35
C ILE A 116 3.75 -9.43 4.39
N VAL A 117 4.31 -9.77 5.54
CA VAL A 117 5.74 -10.00 5.71
C VAL A 117 6.01 -11.35 6.35
N ASP A 118 7.11 -11.99 5.94
CA ASP A 118 7.60 -13.19 6.57
C ASP A 118 8.31 -12.88 7.90
N ILE A 119 7.78 -13.43 8.99
CA ILE A 119 8.38 -13.37 10.33
C ILE A 119 8.66 -14.80 10.77
N ASP A 120 9.95 -15.16 10.80
CA ASP A 120 10.41 -16.48 11.21
C ASP A 120 9.77 -17.64 10.42
N GLY A 121 9.59 -17.47 9.11
CA GLY A 121 8.99 -18.46 8.20
C GLY A 121 7.46 -18.47 8.21
N LYS A 122 6.81 -17.52 8.90
CA LYS A 122 5.36 -17.40 8.98
C LYS A 122 4.90 -16.06 8.39
N PRO A 123 3.93 -16.06 7.45
CA PRO A 123 3.37 -14.84 6.93
C PRO A 123 2.54 -14.12 8.00
N VAL A 124 2.79 -12.82 8.16
CA VAL A 124 2.05 -11.92 9.03
C VAL A 124 1.47 -10.79 8.19
N ASP A 125 0.14 -10.72 8.15
CA ASP A 125 -0.63 -9.75 7.38
C ASP A 125 -0.90 -8.49 8.22
N ILE A 126 -0.49 -7.34 7.69
CA ILE A 126 -0.75 -6.00 8.20
C ILE A 126 -1.77 -5.36 7.25
N SER A 127 -3.03 -5.40 7.65
CA SER A 127 -4.18 -5.00 6.83
C SER A 127 -4.81 -3.70 7.35
N PHE A 128 -5.21 -2.84 6.42
CA PHE A 128 -5.97 -1.62 6.66
C PHE A 128 -7.29 -1.74 5.92
N THR A 129 -8.39 -1.58 6.64
CA THR A 129 -9.74 -1.72 6.10
C THR A 129 -10.57 -0.47 6.38
N PHE A 130 -10.84 0.33 5.36
CA PHE A 130 -11.60 1.58 5.46
C PHE A 130 -13.10 1.34 5.24
N ASP A 131 -13.44 0.39 4.38
CA ASP A 131 -14.82 0.01 4.13
C ASP A 131 -14.89 -1.45 3.66
N LYS A 132 -15.52 -2.30 4.48
CA LYS A 132 -15.73 -3.73 4.19
C LYS A 132 -16.88 -3.97 3.23
N GLU A 133 -17.81 -3.02 3.14
CA GLU A 133 -19.01 -3.11 2.34
C GLU A 133 -18.84 -2.50 0.94
N THR A 134 -17.63 -2.04 0.62
CA THR A 134 -17.32 -1.50 -0.71
C THR A 134 -17.67 -2.51 -1.78
N LYS A 135 -18.49 -2.08 -2.74
CA LYS A 135 -18.81 -2.83 -3.94
C LYS A 135 -18.09 -2.24 -5.13
N GLY A 136 -17.64 -3.10 -6.02
CA GLY A 136 -17.03 -2.72 -7.28
C GLY A 136 -17.83 -3.22 -8.47
N ARG A 137 -17.31 -2.84 -9.64
CA ARG A 137 -17.80 -3.28 -10.95
C ARG A 137 -16.64 -3.71 -11.85
N LEU A 138 -15.50 -4.01 -11.25
CA LEU A 138 -14.27 -4.32 -11.95
C LEU A 138 -14.19 -5.83 -12.15
N ASN A 139 -13.81 -6.27 -13.34
CA ASN A 139 -13.52 -7.66 -13.63
C ASN A 139 -12.13 -7.74 -14.28
N VAL A 140 -11.28 -8.60 -13.75
CA VAL A 140 -9.96 -8.92 -14.29
C VAL A 140 -10.01 -9.33 -15.76
N ASP A 141 -11.07 -10.00 -16.19
CA ASP A 141 -11.21 -10.45 -17.58
C ASP A 141 -11.12 -9.26 -18.56
N ASP A 142 -11.64 -8.09 -18.17
CA ASP A 142 -11.64 -6.85 -18.95
C ASP A 142 -10.31 -6.08 -18.92
N LEU A 143 -9.34 -6.52 -18.11
CA LEU A 143 -8.07 -5.82 -17.89
C LEU A 143 -6.92 -6.32 -18.79
N GLY A 144 -7.24 -6.95 -19.92
CA GLY A 144 -6.25 -7.58 -20.80
C GLY A 144 -5.28 -6.62 -21.48
N GLU A 145 -5.62 -5.34 -21.54
CA GLU A 145 -4.77 -4.29 -22.12
C GLU A 145 -4.14 -3.37 -21.06
N GLU A 146 -4.50 -3.57 -19.78
CA GLU A 146 -3.97 -2.73 -18.71
C GLU A 146 -2.48 -2.97 -18.52
N ARG A 147 -1.75 -1.87 -18.45
CA ARG A 147 -0.30 -1.85 -18.30
C ARG A 147 0.04 -1.44 -16.88
N PHE A 148 0.87 -2.25 -16.25
CA PHE A 148 1.50 -1.94 -14.98
C PHE A 148 2.97 -1.68 -15.22
N VAL A 149 3.64 -1.01 -14.28
CA VAL A 149 5.09 -0.98 -14.29
C VAL A 149 5.59 -1.66 -13.04
N GLN A 150 6.50 -2.59 -13.30
CA GLN A 150 7.30 -3.24 -12.31
C GLN A 150 8.58 -2.45 -12.12
N ASP A 151 8.91 -2.14 -10.87
CA ASP A 151 10.25 -1.71 -10.48
C ASP A 151 10.71 -2.52 -9.26
N THR A 152 11.77 -3.31 -9.46
CA THR A 152 12.41 -4.13 -8.43
C THR A 152 13.88 -3.76 -8.36
N LEU A 153 14.35 -3.37 -7.18
CA LEU A 153 15.74 -2.94 -6.97
C LEU A 153 16.35 -3.69 -5.77
N VAL A 154 17.48 -4.35 -5.99
CA VAL A 154 18.27 -5.04 -4.96
C VAL A 154 19.69 -4.49 -4.98
N PRO A 155 19.96 -3.41 -4.20
CA PRO A 155 21.22 -2.67 -4.30
C PRO A 155 22.46 -3.52 -4.03
N LYS A 156 22.38 -4.50 -3.13
CA LYS A 156 23.52 -5.36 -2.78
C LYS A 156 24.03 -6.15 -3.98
N HIS A 157 23.12 -6.60 -4.84
CA HIS A 157 23.46 -7.34 -6.06
C HIS A 157 23.59 -6.43 -7.29
N LYS A 158 23.47 -5.10 -7.12
CA LYS A 158 23.40 -4.12 -8.22
C LYS A 158 22.31 -4.49 -9.24
N PHE A 159 21.26 -5.15 -8.78
CA PHE A 159 20.16 -5.59 -9.63
C PHE A 159 19.09 -4.52 -9.69
N GLN A 160 18.63 -4.18 -10.89
CA GLN A 160 17.46 -3.35 -11.11
C GLN A 160 16.66 -3.87 -12.30
N MET A 161 15.36 -4.03 -12.11
CA MET A 161 14.42 -4.37 -13.16
C MET A 161 13.31 -3.34 -13.19
N ILE A 162 13.23 -2.60 -14.31
CA ILE A 162 12.11 -1.71 -14.62
C ILE A 162 11.50 -2.16 -15.93
N ARG A 163 10.22 -2.48 -15.96
CA ARG A 163 9.52 -2.85 -17.22
C ARG A 163 8.02 -2.63 -17.16
N PRO A 164 7.39 -2.24 -18.29
CA PRO A 164 5.94 -2.35 -18.42
C PRO A 164 5.54 -3.83 -18.45
N VAL A 165 4.41 -4.14 -17.83
CA VAL A 165 3.88 -5.49 -17.70
C VAL A 165 2.40 -5.46 -18.08
N VAL A 166 2.02 -6.33 -19.00
CA VAL A 166 0.62 -6.70 -19.24
C VAL A 166 0.44 -8.09 -18.63
N LEU A 167 -0.50 -8.23 -17.70
CA LEU A 167 -0.69 -9.48 -16.96
C LEU A 167 -1.49 -10.47 -17.81
N PRO A 168 -0.89 -11.62 -18.19
CA PRO A 168 -1.60 -12.63 -18.96
C PRO A 168 -2.66 -13.28 -18.08
N MET A 169 -3.76 -13.70 -18.71
CA MET A 169 -4.79 -14.50 -18.05
C MET A 169 -4.23 -15.89 -17.80
N VAL A 170 -4.26 -16.33 -16.54
CA VAL A 170 -3.84 -17.69 -16.16
C VAL A 170 -5.05 -18.61 -15.99
N GLU A 171 -6.18 -18.04 -15.55
CA GLU A 171 -7.49 -18.68 -15.48
C GLU A 171 -8.58 -17.58 -15.43
N PRO A 172 -9.87 -17.90 -15.67
CA PRO A 172 -10.94 -16.92 -15.56
C PRO A 172 -10.92 -16.20 -14.20
N GLY A 173 -10.95 -14.86 -14.22
CA GLY A 173 -10.87 -14.04 -13.02
C GLY A 173 -9.48 -13.90 -12.39
N THR A 174 -8.42 -14.47 -12.97
CA THR A 174 -7.04 -14.32 -12.48
C THR A 174 -6.07 -14.01 -13.62
N ARG A 175 -5.32 -12.92 -13.48
CA ARG A 175 -4.18 -12.57 -14.34
C ARG A 175 -2.91 -12.54 -13.51
N SER A 176 -1.86 -13.23 -13.95
CA SER A 176 -0.64 -13.34 -13.15
C SER A 176 0.61 -13.54 -13.99
N VAL A 177 1.75 -13.05 -13.51
CA VAL A 177 3.06 -13.32 -14.10
C VAL A 177 4.14 -13.33 -13.03
N THR A 178 5.11 -14.23 -13.18
CA THR A 178 6.27 -14.34 -12.28
C THR A 178 7.56 -14.06 -13.07
N TYR A 179 8.46 -13.31 -12.46
CA TYR A 179 9.78 -12.99 -12.98
C TYR A 179 10.84 -13.42 -11.99
N ASN A 180 11.78 -14.26 -12.41
CA ASN A 180 12.95 -14.62 -11.62
C ASN A 180 13.96 -13.46 -11.65
N LEU A 181 14.64 -13.21 -10.52
CA LEU A 181 15.69 -12.20 -10.41
C LEU A 181 17.03 -12.77 -10.86
N ASP A 182 17.19 -12.95 -12.17
CA ASP A 182 18.37 -13.57 -12.80
C ASP A 182 18.72 -14.92 -12.16
N ASP A 183 19.99 -15.12 -11.79
CA ASP A 183 20.50 -16.35 -11.18
C ASP A 183 20.28 -16.41 -9.64
N HIS A 184 19.56 -15.45 -9.07
CA HIS A 184 19.27 -15.42 -7.64
C HIS A 184 18.08 -16.33 -7.29
N PRO A 185 17.99 -16.85 -6.05
CA PRO A 185 16.87 -17.68 -5.62
C PRO A 185 15.56 -16.87 -5.43
N TYR A 186 15.47 -15.65 -5.96
CA TYR A 186 14.34 -14.76 -5.73
C TYR A 186 13.51 -14.63 -6.99
N SER A 187 12.20 -14.51 -6.80
CA SER A 187 11.28 -14.17 -7.87
C SER A 187 10.26 -13.17 -7.39
N VAL A 188 9.68 -12.44 -8.32
CA VAL A 188 8.63 -11.46 -8.07
C VAL A 188 7.44 -11.80 -8.93
N ASN A 189 6.26 -11.74 -8.34
CA ASN A 189 5.02 -12.08 -9.01
C ASN A 189 4.01 -10.96 -8.86
N TYR A 190 3.29 -10.71 -9.94
CA TYR A 190 2.17 -9.79 -9.99
C TYR A 190 0.92 -10.58 -10.24
N THR A 191 -0.11 -10.32 -9.45
CA THR A 191 -1.40 -10.98 -9.61
C THR A 191 -2.51 -9.95 -9.53
N LEU A 192 -3.46 -10.03 -10.46
CA LEU A 192 -4.79 -9.45 -10.34
C LEU A 192 -5.78 -10.60 -10.20
N GLN A 193 -6.64 -10.53 -9.21
CA GLN A 193 -7.62 -11.55 -8.95
C GLN A 193 -8.98 -10.92 -8.64
N ASN A 194 -10.03 -11.44 -9.27
CA ASN A 194 -11.40 -11.14 -8.87
C ASN A 194 -11.62 -11.65 -7.44
N ILE A 195 -12.13 -10.78 -6.59
CA ILE A 195 -12.57 -11.14 -5.24
C ILE A 195 -14.07 -10.81 -5.13
N ASP A 196 -14.66 -11.16 -3.99
CA ASP A 196 -16.07 -10.91 -3.72
C ASP A 196 -16.46 -9.43 -3.90
N ASN A 197 -17.76 -9.18 -4.03
CA ASN A 197 -18.35 -7.84 -4.19
C ASN A 197 -17.94 -7.08 -5.48
N GLY A 198 -17.46 -7.78 -6.51
CA GLY A 198 -17.10 -7.16 -7.79
C GLY A 198 -15.83 -6.30 -7.72
N LEU A 199 -14.95 -6.62 -6.78
CA LEU A 199 -13.67 -5.97 -6.59
C LEU A 199 -12.57 -6.80 -7.28
N VAL A 200 -11.45 -6.15 -7.59
CA VAL A 200 -10.22 -6.82 -8.00
C VAL A 200 -9.15 -6.54 -6.97
N GLN A 201 -8.47 -7.60 -6.51
CA GLN A 201 -7.28 -7.46 -5.70
C GLN A 201 -6.03 -7.48 -6.58
N PHE A 202 -5.20 -6.46 -6.42
CA PHE A 202 -3.82 -6.47 -6.91
C PHE A 202 -2.89 -7.02 -5.83
N GLN A 203 -1.90 -7.81 -6.24
CA GLN A 203 -0.84 -8.33 -5.39
C GLN A 203 0.53 -8.16 -6.09
N TYR A 204 1.51 -7.68 -5.33
CA TYR A 204 2.93 -7.69 -5.68
C TYR A 204 3.67 -8.54 -4.64
N ASN A 205 4.07 -9.73 -5.07
CA ASN A 205 4.69 -10.76 -4.26
C ASN A 205 6.21 -10.81 -4.51
N LEU A 206 6.99 -10.97 -3.45
CA LEU A 206 8.39 -11.38 -3.47
C LEU A 206 8.49 -12.77 -2.87
N TYR A 207 9.04 -13.70 -3.64
CA TYR A 207 9.28 -15.07 -3.24
C TYR A 207 10.79 -15.37 -3.17
N GLN A 208 11.14 -16.34 -2.35
CA GLN A 208 12.43 -17.01 -2.36
C GLN A 208 12.23 -18.50 -2.58
N LYS A 209 12.98 -19.09 -3.49
CA LYS A 209 13.00 -20.52 -3.71
C LYS A 209 13.77 -21.21 -2.59
N MET A 210 13.07 -21.98 -1.77
CA MET A 210 13.61 -22.74 -0.65
C MET A 210 13.27 -24.22 -0.85
N ASN A 211 14.29 -25.07 -0.92
CA ASN A 211 14.12 -26.53 -1.12
C ASN A 211 13.29 -26.93 -2.37
N GLY A 212 13.26 -26.08 -3.39
CA GLY A 212 12.51 -26.31 -4.61
C GLY A 212 11.14 -25.62 -4.66
N ASP A 213 10.64 -25.14 -3.51
CA ASP A 213 9.35 -24.49 -3.37
C ASP A 213 9.48 -22.97 -3.26
N ASP A 214 8.46 -22.24 -3.72
CA ASP A 214 8.41 -20.78 -3.58
C ASP A 214 7.88 -20.41 -2.19
N HIS A 215 8.73 -19.74 -1.40
CA HIS A 215 8.40 -19.23 -0.06
C HIS A 215 8.13 -17.73 -0.12
N LEU A 216 6.97 -17.29 0.38
CA LEU A 216 6.56 -15.88 0.35
C LEU A 216 7.34 -15.06 1.39
N LEU A 217 8.07 -14.05 0.93
CA LEU A 217 8.82 -13.13 1.80
C LEU A 217 8.05 -11.85 2.10
N GLU A 218 7.44 -11.26 1.06
CA GLU A 218 6.69 -10.02 1.17
C GLU A 218 5.55 -10.01 0.14
N ARG A 219 4.36 -9.53 0.52
CA ARG A 219 3.26 -9.23 -0.40
C ARG A 219 2.72 -7.85 -0.10
N ILE A 220 2.68 -6.98 -1.10
CA ILE A 220 1.89 -5.75 -1.06
C ILE A 220 0.58 -6.03 -1.80
N TYR A 221 -0.55 -5.62 -1.24
CA TYR A 221 -1.83 -5.82 -1.90
C TYR A 221 -2.82 -4.68 -1.64
N PHE A 222 -3.78 -4.52 -2.54
CA PHE A 222 -4.91 -3.62 -2.37
C PHE A 222 -6.10 -4.04 -3.22
N ASN A 223 -7.30 -3.66 -2.78
CA ASN A 223 -8.55 -3.91 -3.47
C ASN A 223 -8.96 -2.66 -4.26
N ALA A 224 -9.26 -2.84 -5.54
CA ALA A 224 -9.78 -1.82 -6.43
C ALA A 224 -11.26 -2.11 -6.76
N ASN A 225 -12.12 -1.10 -6.56
CA ASN A 225 -13.53 -1.15 -6.94
C ASN A 225 -13.81 -0.67 -8.37
N SER A 226 -12.80 -0.04 -8.99
CA SER A 226 -12.87 0.59 -10.30
C SER A 226 -11.48 0.66 -10.93
N LEU A 227 -11.44 0.87 -12.24
CA LEU A 227 -10.19 1.06 -12.98
C LEU A 227 -9.45 2.33 -12.55
N GLU A 228 -10.17 3.38 -12.14
CA GLU A 228 -9.60 4.61 -11.57
C GLU A 228 -8.80 4.29 -10.30
N THR A 229 -9.40 3.57 -9.35
CA THR A 229 -8.72 3.18 -8.10
C THR A 229 -7.49 2.32 -8.37
N LEU A 230 -7.57 1.39 -9.32
CA LEU A 230 -6.43 0.56 -9.73
C LEU A 230 -5.27 1.40 -10.30
N ARG A 231 -5.59 2.48 -11.04
CA ARG A 231 -4.62 3.37 -11.68
C ARG A 231 -4.08 4.48 -10.78
N GLU A 232 -4.74 4.79 -9.67
CA GLU A 232 -4.28 5.82 -8.74
C GLU A 232 -3.36 5.26 -7.64
N ALA A 233 -3.45 3.97 -7.33
CA ALA A 233 -2.73 3.39 -6.21
C ALA A 233 -1.23 3.20 -6.53
N MET A 234 -0.34 3.78 -5.70
CA MET A 234 1.11 3.66 -5.84
C MET A 234 1.75 3.21 -4.53
N TYR A 235 2.60 2.18 -4.61
CA TYR A 235 3.25 1.59 -3.44
C TYR A 235 4.74 1.40 -3.66
N ALA A 236 5.49 1.45 -2.55
CA ALA A 236 6.86 0.95 -2.48
C ALA A 236 7.06 0.16 -1.19
N GLY A 237 7.22 -1.15 -1.29
CA GLY A 237 7.63 -2.03 -0.20
C GLY A 237 9.13 -2.12 -0.05
N LYS A 238 9.56 -2.48 1.16
CA LYS A 238 10.95 -2.89 1.43
C LYS A 238 10.96 -4.13 2.30
N TYR A 239 11.45 -5.21 1.72
CA TYR A 239 11.83 -6.40 2.44
C TYR A 239 13.30 -6.32 2.89
N PHE A 240 13.57 -6.74 4.13
CA PHE A 240 14.90 -6.66 4.75
C PHE A 240 15.48 -8.05 4.96
N HIS A 241 16.21 -8.57 3.96
CA HIS A 241 16.91 -9.86 4.09
C HIS A 241 18.18 -9.68 4.93
N LYS A 242 18.39 -10.58 5.91
CA LYS A 242 19.57 -10.54 6.78
C LYS A 242 20.87 -10.68 5.98
N GLU A 243 20.85 -11.54 4.97
CA GLU A 243 22.03 -11.83 4.16
C GLU A 243 22.08 -10.96 2.91
N ASP A 244 21.00 -10.83 2.17
CA ASP A 244 21.00 -10.19 0.83
C ASP A 244 20.65 -8.70 0.86
N GLY A 245 20.41 -8.18 2.04
CA GLY A 245 20.09 -6.77 2.26
C GLY A 245 18.66 -6.44 1.84
N THR A 246 18.47 -5.19 1.44
CA THR A 246 17.12 -4.67 1.18
C THR A 246 16.67 -4.92 -0.26
N PHE A 247 15.49 -5.50 -0.40
CA PHE A 247 14.76 -5.59 -1.65
C PHE A 247 13.75 -4.45 -1.67
N LYS A 248 13.77 -3.63 -2.71
CA LYS A 248 12.80 -2.55 -2.90
C LYS A 248 11.81 -2.99 -3.97
N LEU A 249 10.54 -3.05 -3.59
CA LEU A 249 9.43 -3.48 -4.44
C LEU A 249 8.57 -2.27 -4.74
N VAL A 250 8.70 -1.67 -5.92
CA VAL A 250 7.93 -0.48 -6.30
C VAL A 250 6.88 -0.86 -7.35
N PHE A 251 5.65 -0.46 -7.09
CA PHE A 251 4.54 -0.59 -8.00
C PHE A 251 4.00 0.78 -8.35
N TYR A 252 3.88 1.03 -9.65
CA TYR A 252 3.09 2.11 -10.17
C TYR A 252 2.28 1.55 -11.35
N PRO A 253 0.95 1.74 -11.36
CA PRO A 253 0.20 1.54 -12.57
C PRO A 253 0.82 2.44 -13.64
N ALA A 254 0.98 1.94 -14.85
CA ALA A 254 1.43 2.78 -15.95
C ALA A 254 0.28 3.76 -16.22
N MET A 255 0.23 4.87 -15.49
CA MET A 255 -0.67 5.97 -15.80
C MET A 255 -0.52 6.21 -17.29
N GLY A 256 -1.65 6.15 -18.00
CA GLY A 256 -1.66 6.29 -19.45
C GLY A 256 -0.69 7.37 -19.88
N GLN A 257 0.48 6.97 -20.37
CA GLN A 257 1.19 7.73 -21.37
C GLN A 257 0.36 7.59 -22.64
N THR A 258 -0.87 8.10 -22.62
CA THR A 258 -1.40 8.69 -23.84
C THR A 258 -0.40 9.79 -24.16
N GLU A 259 0.15 9.76 -25.37
CA GLU A 259 0.94 10.87 -25.89
C GLU A 259 0.28 12.20 -25.47
N PRO A 260 1.06 13.23 -25.10
CA PRO A 260 0.50 14.57 -24.98
C PRO A 260 -0.30 14.84 -26.25
N GLN A 261 -1.57 15.25 -26.13
CA GLN A 261 -2.32 15.72 -27.29
C GLN A 261 -1.49 16.86 -27.92
N LYS A 262 -1.08 16.66 -29.18
CA LYS A 262 -0.33 17.64 -29.95
C LYS A 262 -1.15 18.90 -30.17
#